data_AF-A0A4P5YWC6-F1
#
_entry.id   AF-A0A4P5YWC6-F1
#
_cell.length_a   1.000
_cell.length_b   1.000
_cell.length_c   1.000
_cell.angle_alpha   90.00
_cell.angle_beta   90.00
_cell.angle_gamma   90.00
#
_symmetry.space_group_name_H-M   'P 1'
#
loop_
_entity.id
_entity.type
_entity.pdbx_description
1 polymer ?
#
loop_
_entity_poly.entity_id
_entity_poly.type
_entity_poly.pdbx_seq_one_letter_code
_entity_poly.pdbx_strand_id
1 'polypeptide(L)'
;MQISNAAPITPEEWSWEQALIHDVRHEERREAFARELFQWELAVGKFRQLEERWLLHGTPTEEGLHNHAACLHGLLAIGHRLVLAAVGFSADELSRIGVTSERVTATVEDLQISLREWHSSFSPEELVTAREAIFSART
;
A
#
# COMPACT_ATOMS: atom_id res chain seq x y z
N MET A 1 -20.46 -20.67 -52.15
CA MET A 1 -19.66 -20.28 -50.97
C MET A 1 -20.41 -20.81 -49.76
N GLN A 2 -20.10 -22.03 -49.32
CA GLN A 2 -20.78 -22.65 -48.18
C GLN A 2 -20.23 -22.02 -46.89
N ILE A 3 -21.06 -21.29 -46.18
CA ILE A 3 -20.78 -20.90 -44.79
C ILE A 3 -20.80 -22.22 -44.01
N SER A 4 -19.64 -22.59 -43.49
CA SER A 4 -19.50 -23.79 -42.66
C SER A 4 -20.44 -23.66 -41.46
N ASN A 5 -21.36 -24.61 -41.32
CA ASN A 5 -22.20 -24.78 -40.15
C ASN A 5 -21.29 -25.31 -39.03
N ALA A 6 -20.66 -24.39 -38.29
CA ALA A 6 -19.96 -24.75 -37.06
C ALA A 6 -20.98 -25.38 -36.11
N ALA A 7 -20.63 -26.51 -35.50
CA ALA A 7 -21.46 -27.12 -34.48
C ALA A 7 -21.72 -26.11 -33.33
N PRO A 8 -22.92 -26.12 -32.72
CA PRO A 8 -23.20 -25.22 -31.61
C PRO A 8 -22.25 -25.51 -30.45
N ILE A 9 -21.64 -24.45 -29.91
CA ILE A 9 -20.72 -24.51 -28.76
C ILE A 9 -21.42 -25.22 -27.60
N THR A 10 -20.75 -26.22 -27.03
CA THR A 10 -21.25 -26.99 -25.91
C THR A 10 -21.16 -26.18 -24.60
N PRO A 11 -21.99 -26.49 -23.58
CA PRO A 11 -21.87 -25.86 -22.26
C PRO A 11 -20.49 -26.02 -21.62
N GLU A 12 -19.79 -27.12 -21.92
CA GLU A 12 -18.43 -27.37 -21.45
C GLU A 12 -17.43 -26.41 -22.13
N GLU A 13 -17.50 -26.26 -23.46
CA GLU A 13 -16.68 -25.30 -24.20
C GLU A 13 -16.92 -23.86 -23.72
N TRP A 14 -18.17 -23.49 -23.42
CA TRP A 14 -18.50 -22.19 -22.83
C TRP A 14 -17.89 -22.01 -21.42
N SER A 15 -17.90 -23.07 -20.60
CA SER A 15 -17.27 -23.03 -19.28
C SER A 15 -15.75 -22.82 -19.37
N TRP A 16 -15.10 -23.40 -20.37
CA TRP A 16 -13.66 -23.24 -20.58
C TRP A 16 -13.31 -21.83 -21.04
N GLU A 17 -14.12 -21.25 -21.93
CA GLU A 17 -13.96 -19.86 -22.35
C GLU A 17 -14.11 -18.90 -21.15
N GLN A 18 -15.13 -19.10 -20.30
CA GLN A 18 -15.32 -18.27 -19.10
C GLN A 18 -14.17 -18.42 -18.10
N ALA A 19 -13.66 -19.64 -17.90
CA ALA A 19 -12.48 -19.88 -17.07
C ALA A 19 -11.24 -19.15 -17.62
N LEU A 20 -11.01 -19.22 -18.93
CA LEU A 20 -9.90 -18.53 -19.58
C LEU A 20 -10.02 -17.00 -19.42
N ILE A 21 -11.20 -16.43 -19.65
CA ILE A 21 -11.45 -14.99 -19.45
C ILE A 21 -11.18 -14.58 -18.00
N HIS A 22 -11.63 -15.40 -17.05
CA HIS A 22 -11.39 -15.16 -15.63
C HIS A 22 -9.89 -15.15 -15.32
N ASP A 23 -9.14 -16.14 -15.81
CA ASP A 23 -7.71 -16.30 -15.54
C ASP A 23 -6.88 -15.16 -16.14
N VAL A 24 -7.18 -14.76 -17.38
CA VAL A 24 -6.52 -13.60 -18.03
C VAL A 24 -6.78 -12.32 -17.23
N ARG A 25 -8.03 -12.06 -16.84
CA ARG A 25 -8.37 -10.88 -16.02
C ARG A 25 -7.74 -10.93 -14.62
N HIS A 26 -7.54 -12.13 -14.07
CA HIS A 26 -6.86 -12.31 -12.81
C HIS A 26 -5.38 -11.94 -12.94
N GLU A 27 -4.73 -12.39 -14.01
CA GLU A 27 -3.34 -12.07 -14.30
C GLU A 27 -3.13 -10.57 -14.54
N GLU A 28 -3.98 -9.94 -15.35
CA GLU A 28 -3.93 -8.50 -15.61
C GLU A 28 -4.05 -7.69 -14.31
N ARG A 29 -4.95 -8.09 -13.40
CA ARG A 29 -5.08 -7.46 -12.08
C ARG A 29 -3.82 -7.64 -11.25
N ARG A 30 -3.19 -8.81 -11.29
CA ARG A 30 -1.94 -9.09 -10.55
C ARG A 30 -0.78 -8.24 -11.06
N GLU A 31 -0.62 -8.14 -12.37
CA GLU A 31 0.41 -7.28 -12.98
C GLU A 31 0.20 -5.80 -12.65
N ALA A 32 -1.06 -5.33 -12.72
CA ALA A 32 -1.40 -3.96 -12.38
C ALA A 32 -1.09 -3.67 -10.89
N PHE A 33 -1.46 -4.58 -10.00
CA PHE A 33 -1.17 -4.48 -8.57
C PHE A 33 0.35 -4.44 -8.31
N ALA A 34 1.12 -5.35 -8.91
CA ALA A 34 2.57 -5.41 -8.72
C ALA A 34 3.27 -4.12 -9.18
N ARG A 35 2.86 -3.58 -10.33
CA ARG A 35 3.39 -2.31 -10.86
C ARG A 35 3.11 -1.15 -9.92
N GLU A 36 1.88 -1.05 -9.43
CA GLU A 36 1.46 0.04 -8.57
C GLU A 36 2.14 -0.01 -7.19
N LEU A 37 2.29 -1.22 -6.64
CA LEU A 37 3.04 -1.43 -5.42
C LEU A 37 4.51 -1.00 -5.57
N PHE A 38 5.17 -1.42 -6.65
CA PHE A 38 6.56 -1.03 -6.89
C PHE A 38 6.72 0.49 -7.00
N GLN A 39 5.80 1.16 -7.71
CA GLN A 39 5.81 2.63 -7.79
C GLN A 39 5.62 3.29 -6.43
N TRP A 40 4.72 2.75 -5.60
CA TRP A 40 4.49 3.23 -4.26
C TRP A 40 5.72 3.02 -3.36
N GLU A 41 6.34 1.84 -3.35
CA GLU A 41 7.55 1.58 -2.56
C GLU A 41 8.70 2.52 -2.96
N LEU A 42 8.89 2.78 -4.25
CA LEU A 42 9.87 3.77 -4.72
C LEU A 42 9.57 5.18 -4.22
N ALA A 43 8.29 5.58 -4.22
CA ALA A 43 7.86 6.88 -3.73
C ALA A 43 8.09 7.01 -2.21
N VAL A 44 7.74 5.96 -1.45
CA VAL A 44 8.02 5.87 -0.01
C VAL A 44 9.52 5.98 0.26
N GLY A 45 10.35 5.22 -0.45
CA GLY A 45 11.80 5.27 -0.27
C GLY A 45 12.39 6.65 -0.50
N LYS A 46 11.94 7.36 -1.55
CA LYS A 46 12.36 8.75 -1.81
C LYS A 46 11.86 9.73 -0.75
N PHE A 47 10.63 9.54 -0.28
CA PHE A 47 10.06 10.35 0.79
C PHE A 47 10.84 10.18 2.10
N ARG A 48 11.20 8.96 2.48
CA ARG A 48 12.02 8.69 3.69
C ARG A 48 13.41 9.32 3.61
N GLN A 49 14.06 9.30 2.44
CA GLN A 49 15.34 9.98 2.26
C GLN A 49 15.24 11.50 2.46
N LEU A 50 14.10 12.10 2.07
CA LEU A 50 13.84 13.51 2.30
C LEU A 50 13.62 13.81 3.79
N GLU A 51 12.82 12.99 4.48
CA GLU A 51 12.60 13.09 5.93
C GLU A 51 13.92 12.99 6.72
N GLU A 52 14.75 11.99 6.41
CA GLU A 52 16.05 11.80 7.06
C GLU A 52 16.94 13.04 6.89
N ARG A 53 16.99 13.59 5.67
CA ARG A 53 17.75 14.81 5.40
C ARG A 53 17.23 16.01 6.20
N TRP A 54 15.91 16.13 6.36
CA TRP A 54 15.32 17.18 7.17
C TRP A 54 15.60 16.99 8.66
N LEU A 55 15.53 15.77 9.19
CA LEU A 55 15.86 15.45 10.59
C LEU A 55 17.31 15.77 10.94
N LEU A 56 18.25 15.41 10.06
CA LEU A 56 19.68 15.52 10.34
C LEU A 56 20.26 16.90 10.08
N HIS A 57 19.70 17.64 9.11
CA HIS A 57 20.38 18.81 8.53
C HIS A 57 19.48 20.01 8.25
N GLY A 58 18.17 19.91 8.45
CA GLY A 58 17.21 20.95 8.06
C GLY A 58 16.54 21.64 9.24
N THR A 59 16.19 22.91 9.04
CA THR A 59 15.11 23.55 9.79
C THR A 59 13.90 23.58 8.87
N PRO A 60 12.83 22.81 9.14
CA PRO A 60 11.65 22.78 8.29
C PRO A 60 11.01 24.17 8.18
N THR A 61 10.63 24.58 6.98
CA THR A 61 9.78 25.76 6.77
C THR A 61 8.31 25.35 6.92
N GLU A 62 7.44 26.32 7.19
CA GLU A 62 5.99 26.07 7.27
C GLU A 62 5.42 25.49 5.96
N GLU A 63 5.83 26.05 4.82
CA GLU A 63 5.50 25.53 3.49
C GLU A 63 6.04 24.10 3.27
N GLY A 64 7.27 23.83 3.75
CA GLY A 64 7.86 22.50 3.72
C GLY A 64 7.05 21.48 4.51
N LEU A 65 6.64 21.83 5.74
CA LEU A 65 5.80 20.98 6.58
C LEU A 65 4.43 20.73 5.93
N HIS A 66 3.81 21.74 5.32
CA HIS A 66 2.54 21.57 4.61
C HIS A 66 2.68 20.60 3.43
N ASN A 67 3.69 20.78 2.59
CA ASN A 67 3.95 19.90 1.45
C ASN A 67 4.29 18.48 1.89
N HIS A 68 5.06 18.34 2.97
CA HIS A 68 5.36 17.04 3.57
C HIS A 68 4.10 16.33 4.05
N ALA A 69 3.21 17.02 4.77
CA ALA A 69 1.93 16.46 5.21
C ALA A 69 1.08 15.99 4.02
N ALA A 70 0.99 16.79 2.96
CA ALA A 70 0.26 16.44 1.75
C ALA A 70 0.84 15.19 1.07
N CYS A 71 2.16 15.11 0.92
CA CYS A 71 2.83 13.91 0.38
C CYS A 71 2.57 12.68 1.25
N LEU A 72 2.68 12.82 2.57
CA LEU A 72 2.49 11.73 3.52
C LEU A 72 1.05 11.19 3.49
N HIS A 73 0.05 12.08 3.44
CA HIS A 73 -1.35 11.68 3.24
C HIS A 73 -1.58 10.97 1.91
N GLY A 74 -0.96 11.44 0.83
CA GLY A 74 -1.03 10.78 -0.48
C GLY A 74 -0.45 9.37 -0.45
N LEU A 75 0.73 9.20 0.15
CA LEU A 75 1.37 7.89 0.31
C LEU A 75 0.52 6.95 1.17
N LEU A 76 -0.06 7.44 2.26
CA LEU A 76 -0.96 6.67 3.11
C LEU A 76 -2.21 6.21 2.36
N ALA A 77 -2.86 7.10 1.61
CA ALA A 77 -4.05 6.76 0.84
C ALA A 77 -3.78 5.66 -0.21
N ILE A 78 -2.65 5.76 -0.93
CA ILE A 78 -2.23 4.73 -1.89
C ILE A 78 -1.91 3.43 -1.17
N GLY A 79 -1.20 3.49 -0.04
CA GLY A 79 -0.84 2.33 0.76
C GLY A 79 -2.05 1.57 1.30
N HIS A 80 -3.04 2.26 1.89
CA HIS A 80 -4.28 1.64 2.34
C HIS A 80 -5.04 0.95 1.21
N ARG A 81 -5.10 1.59 0.03
CA ARG A 81 -5.72 0.99 -1.16
C ARG A 81 -4.97 -0.27 -1.61
N LEU A 82 -3.64 -0.29 -1.53
CA LEU A 82 -2.82 -1.48 -1.83
C LEU A 82 -3.05 -2.60 -0.80
N VAL A 83 -3.17 -2.28 0.49
CA VAL A 83 -3.52 -3.26 1.53
C VAL A 83 -4.87 -3.91 1.23
N LEU A 84 -5.87 -3.12 0.84
CA LEU A 84 -7.18 -3.65 0.45
C LEU A 84 -7.12 -4.49 -0.83
N ALA A 85 -6.36 -4.05 -1.83
CA ALA A 85 -6.18 -4.78 -3.08
C ALA A 85 -5.47 -6.13 -2.86
N ALA A 86 -4.55 -6.21 -1.91
CA ALA A 86 -3.81 -7.44 -1.58
C ALA A 86 -4.73 -8.58 -1.10
N VAL A 87 -5.90 -8.27 -0.51
CA VAL A 87 -6.92 -9.26 -0.10
C VAL A 87 -7.44 -10.08 -1.28
N GLY A 88 -7.38 -9.53 -2.50
CA GLY A 88 -7.80 -10.21 -3.72
C GLY A 88 -6.83 -11.26 -4.25
N PHE A 89 -5.68 -11.47 -3.60
CA PHE A 89 -4.65 -12.41 -4.05
C PHE A 89 -4.30 -13.41 -2.94
N SER A 90 -3.94 -14.64 -3.34
CA SER A 90 -3.42 -15.62 -2.40
C SER A 90 -1.98 -15.28 -1.96
N ALA A 91 -1.54 -15.85 -0.84
CA ALA A 91 -0.18 -15.65 -0.33
C ALA A 91 0.90 -16.11 -1.33
N ASP A 92 0.64 -17.20 -2.07
CA ASP A 92 1.56 -17.70 -3.10
C ASP A 92 1.70 -16.72 -4.26
N GLU A 93 0.61 -16.07 -4.67
CA GLU A 93 0.63 -15.09 -5.75
C GLU A 93 1.37 -13.82 -5.37
N LEU A 94 1.15 -13.33 -4.14
CA LEU A 94 1.91 -12.20 -3.60
C LEU A 94 3.39 -12.56 -3.48
N SER A 95 3.72 -13.77 -3.03
CA SER A 95 5.10 -14.23 -2.90
C SER A 95 5.84 -14.28 -4.23
N ARG A 96 5.17 -14.65 -5.34
CA ARG A 96 5.76 -14.68 -6.69
C ARG A 96 6.22 -13.31 -7.19
N ILE A 97 5.58 -12.24 -6.73
CA ILE A 97 5.98 -10.86 -7.04
C ILE A 97 6.88 -10.25 -5.95
N GLY A 98 7.33 -11.05 -4.99
CA GLY A 98 8.26 -10.63 -3.93
C GLY A 98 7.61 -9.83 -2.81
N VAL A 99 6.30 -9.99 -2.60
CA VAL A 99 5.49 -9.15 -1.72
C VAL A 99 4.84 -10.01 -0.63
N THR A 100 4.81 -9.47 0.58
CA THR A 100 3.91 -9.97 1.64
C THR A 100 2.93 -8.87 1.99
N SER A 101 1.66 -9.23 2.21
CA SER A 101 0.64 -8.26 2.67
C SER A 101 1.09 -7.57 3.97
N GLU A 102 1.75 -8.32 4.85
CA GLU A 102 2.34 -7.83 6.10
C GLU A 102 3.34 -6.68 5.89
N ARG A 103 4.20 -6.77 4.87
CA ARG A 103 5.20 -5.73 4.58
C ARG A 103 4.55 -4.42 4.14
N VAL A 104 3.50 -4.49 3.32
CA VAL A 104 2.76 -3.29 2.88
C VAL A 104 2.07 -2.65 4.09
N THR A 105 1.42 -3.46 4.93
CA THR A 105 0.77 -3.01 6.16
C THR A 105 1.76 -2.35 7.12
N ALA A 106 2.90 -2.98 7.39
CA ALA A 106 3.95 -2.41 8.25
C ALA A 106 4.47 -1.07 7.71
N THR A 107 4.68 -0.97 6.39
CA THR A 107 5.14 0.28 5.77
C THR A 107 4.08 1.39 5.90
N VAL A 108 2.79 1.06 5.81
CA VAL A 108 1.69 2.00 6.05
C VAL A 108 1.67 2.44 7.51
N GLU A 109 1.83 1.53 8.46
CA GLU A 109 1.90 1.84 9.90
C GLU A 109 3.07 2.78 10.21
N ASP A 110 4.24 2.54 9.61
CA ASP A 110 5.40 3.41 9.75
C ASP A 110 5.12 4.83 9.22
N LEU A 111 4.40 4.96 8.09
CA LEU A 111 4.01 6.28 7.56
C LEU A 111 3.01 6.98 8.49
N GLN A 112 2.11 6.23 9.12
CA GLN A 112 1.18 6.79 10.11
C GLN A 112 1.90 7.27 11.36
N ILE A 113 2.94 6.54 11.80
CA ILE A 113 3.81 6.99 12.91
C ILE A 113 4.42 8.34 12.56
N SER A 114 5.01 8.49 11.37
CA SER A 114 5.61 9.76 10.97
C SER A 114 4.59 10.89 10.82
N LEU A 115 3.35 10.58 10.41
CA LEU A 115 2.29 11.59 10.38
C LEU A 115 1.98 12.10 11.80
N ARG A 116 1.94 11.19 12.77
CA ARG A 116 1.72 11.55 14.18
C ARG A 116 2.89 12.35 14.73
N GLU A 117 4.12 11.90 14.50
CA GLU A 117 5.32 12.54 15.04
C GLU A 117 5.51 13.97 14.53
N TRP A 118 5.25 14.21 13.25
CA TRP A 118 5.55 15.50 12.63
C TRP A 118 4.38 16.47 12.57
N HIS A 119 3.15 15.95 12.47
CA HIS A 119 1.96 16.76 12.14
C HIS A 119 0.86 16.67 13.18
N SER A 120 0.97 15.75 14.15
CA SER A 120 0.04 15.70 15.28
C SER A 120 0.75 16.28 16.50
N SER A 121 0.32 17.47 16.94
CA SER A 121 0.64 17.90 18.29
C SER A 121 0.02 16.88 19.25
N PHE A 122 0.84 16.19 20.05
CA PHE A 122 0.30 15.39 21.14
C PHE A 122 -0.62 16.29 21.97
N SER A 123 -1.85 15.84 22.20
CA SER A 123 -2.67 16.50 23.20
C SER A 123 -1.97 16.37 24.57
N PRO A 124 -2.16 17.34 25.49
CA PRO A 124 -1.58 17.25 26.83
C PRO A 124 -1.93 15.94 27.55
N GLU A 125 -3.10 15.36 27.28
CA GLU A 125 -3.55 14.08 27.84
C GLU A 125 -2.75 12.89 27.31
N GLU A 126 -2.40 12.89 26.02
CA GLU A 126 -1.57 11.83 25.42
C GLU A 126 -0.12 11.91 25.93
N LEU A 127 0.40 13.11 26.19
CA LEU A 127 1.72 13.28 26.82
C LEU A 127 1.73 12.77 28.26
N VAL A 128 0.68 13.03 29.03
CA VAL A 128 0.55 12.51 30.40
C VAL A 128 0.46 10.98 30.38
N THR A 129 -0.35 10.42 29.49
CA THR A 129 -0.52 8.97 29.32
C THR A 129 0.78 8.29 28.88
N ALA A 130 1.48 8.86 27.91
CA ALA A 130 2.78 8.34 27.45
C ALA A 130 3.84 8.43 28.54
N ARG A 131 3.86 9.52 29.31
CA ARG A 131 4.78 9.68 30.46
C ARG A 131 4.50 8.64 31.54
N GLU A 132 3.24 8.39 31.87
CA GLU A 132 2.87 7.36 32.84
C GLU A 132 3.21 5.96 32.33
N ALA A 133 2.97 5.64 31.06
CA ALA A 133 3.36 4.34 30.49
C ALA A 133 4.87 4.09 30.53
N ILE A 134 5.68 5.12 30.28
CA ILE A 134 7.16 5.02 30.23
C ILE A 134 7.78 4.98 31.64
N PHE A 135 7.27 5.80 32.57
CA PHE A 135 7.89 5.99 33.88
C PHE A 135 7.20 5.22 35.02
N SER A 136 6.00 4.68 34.82
CA SER A 136 5.27 3.88 35.84
C SER A 136 5.42 2.36 35.65
N ALA A 137 6.01 1.89 34.55
CA ALA A 137 6.23 0.45 34.29
C ALA A 137 7.41 -0.17 35.09
N ARG A 138 7.99 0.58 36.06
CA ARG A 138 9.04 0.11 36.97
C ARG A 138 8.76 0.53 38.42
N THR A 139 7.66 0.05 38.97
CA THR A 139 7.41 -0.12 40.41
C THR A 139 6.50 -1.32 40.59
#